data_AF-A0A077FI85-F1
#
_entry.id   AF-A0A077FI85-F1
#
_cell.length_a   1.000
_cell.length_b   1.000
_cell.length_c   1.000
_cell.angle_alpha   90.00
_cell.angle_beta   90.00
_cell.angle_gamma   90.00
#
_symmetry.space_group_name_H-M   'P 1'
#
loop_
_entity.id
_entity.type
_entity.pdbx_description
1 polymer ?
#
loop_
_entity_poly.entity_id
_entity_poly.type
_entity_poly.pdbx_seq_one_letter_code
_entity_poly.pdbx_strand_id
1 'polypeptide(L)'
;MHIYIFNTLDNRIYFRICLLFLAVLLIAVVPIEVMAQNNDDAISRVLCNIVKQLNGPIGKGISTIAIIVLGIGLFLGKLSWGLAVATAIGIGMIFGAAQIVAWISNGVTASPIIFSEICP
;
A
#
# COMPACT_ATOMS: atom_id res chain seq x y z
N MET A 1 36.49 -11.19 -0.05
CA MET A 1 36.19 -10.03 -0.91
C MET A 1 35.35 -10.43 -2.14
N HIS A 2 34.33 -11.29 -1.99
CA HIS A 2 33.45 -11.69 -3.11
C HIS A 2 31.96 -11.34 -2.84
N ILE A 3 31.66 -10.85 -1.63
CA ILE A 3 30.31 -10.47 -1.18
C ILE A 3 29.97 -9.01 -1.57
N TYR A 4 30.97 -8.11 -1.63
CA TYR A 4 30.75 -6.69 -1.96
C TYR A 4 30.39 -6.44 -3.44
N ILE A 5 30.85 -7.29 -4.37
CA ILE A 5 30.56 -7.15 -5.82
C ILE A 5 29.12 -7.59 -6.12
N PHE A 6 28.58 -8.57 -5.39
CA PHE A 6 27.18 -8.95 -5.47
C PHE A 6 26.27 -7.83 -4.91
N ASN A 7 26.65 -7.23 -3.78
CA ASN A 7 25.92 -6.13 -3.15
C ASN A 7 25.88 -4.84 -3.99
N THR A 8 26.92 -4.53 -4.78
CA THR A 8 26.94 -3.32 -5.64
C THR A 8 26.16 -3.48 -6.96
N LEU A 9 26.07 -4.70 -7.51
CA LEU A 9 25.21 -5.01 -8.65
C LEU A 9 23.73 -5.04 -8.25
N ASP A 10 23.44 -5.58 -7.07
CA ASP A 10 22.12 -5.56 -6.44
C ASP A 10 21.64 -4.11 -6.22
N ASN A 11 22.49 -3.22 -5.69
CA ASN A 11 22.14 -1.80 -5.45
C ASN A 11 21.76 -0.99 -6.72
N ARG A 12 22.37 -1.25 -7.89
CA ARG A 12 21.98 -0.59 -9.17
C ARG A 12 20.67 -1.16 -9.74
N ILE A 13 20.42 -2.45 -9.55
CA ILE A 13 19.17 -3.10 -9.95
C ILE A 13 18.04 -2.75 -8.99
N TYR A 14 18.30 -2.69 -7.69
CA TYR A 14 17.38 -2.21 -6.66
C TYR A 14 17.02 -0.75 -6.87
N PHE A 15 17.98 0.13 -7.16
CA PHE A 15 17.67 1.53 -7.46
C PHE A 15 16.76 1.63 -8.70
N ARG A 16 16.98 0.80 -9.73
CA ARG A 16 16.13 0.75 -10.93
C ARG A 16 14.75 0.14 -10.67
N ILE A 17 14.64 -0.94 -9.90
CA ILE A 17 13.37 -1.58 -9.56
C ILE A 17 12.57 -0.72 -8.59
N CYS A 18 13.22 -0.08 -7.61
CA CYS A 18 12.60 0.87 -6.69
C CYS A 18 12.14 2.12 -7.43
N LEU A 19 12.92 2.66 -8.37
CA LEU A 19 12.54 3.79 -9.22
C LEU A 19 11.39 3.40 -10.17
N LEU A 20 11.38 2.20 -10.73
CA LEU A 20 10.27 1.69 -11.56
C LEU A 20 9.01 1.43 -10.74
N PHE A 21 9.13 0.87 -9.54
CA PHE A 21 8.00 0.64 -8.63
C PHE A 21 7.44 1.98 -8.13
N LEU A 22 8.30 2.94 -7.78
CA LEU A 22 7.92 4.31 -7.43
C LEU A 22 7.23 5.01 -8.60
N ALA A 23 7.71 4.84 -9.83
CA ALA A 23 7.10 5.41 -11.04
C ALA A 23 5.72 4.80 -11.32
N VAL A 24 5.58 3.48 -11.19
CA VAL A 24 4.29 2.79 -11.35
C VAL A 24 3.31 3.19 -10.25
N LEU A 25 3.79 3.36 -9.01
CA LEU A 25 2.98 3.82 -7.89
C LEU A 25 2.55 5.29 -8.06
N LEU A 26 3.42 6.14 -8.61
CA LEU A 26 3.08 7.52 -9.01
C LEU A 26 1.98 7.57 -10.08
N ILE A 27 2.01 6.64 -11.03
CA ILE A 27 1.01 6.56 -12.10
C ILE A 27 -0.32 5.97 -11.58
N ALA A 28 -0.27 5.02 -10.64
CA ALA A 28 -1.45 4.42 -10.02
C ALA A 28 -2.18 5.37 -9.05
N VAL A 29 -1.47 6.37 -8.49
CA VAL A 29 -2.03 7.40 -7.60
C VAL A 29 -2.46 8.65 -8.38
N VAL A 30 -2.78 8.53 -9.67
CA VAL A 30 -3.52 9.59 -10.39
C VAL A 30 -5.02 9.30 -10.27
N PRO A 31 -5.72 9.80 -9.23
CA PRO A 31 -7.16 9.70 -9.20
C PRO A 31 -7.73 10.66 -10.25
N ILE A 32 -8.11 10.12 -11.40
CA ILE A 32 -8.82 10.83 -12.48
C ILE A 32 -10.28 11.22 -12.10
N GLU A 33 -10.70 10.96 -10.86
CA GLU A 33 -12.09 11.11 -10.40
C GLU A 33 -12.31 12.23 -9.37
N VAL A 34 -11.29 13.00 -9.00
CA VAL A 34 -11.40 14.09 -8.00
C VAL A 34 -11.38 15.47 -8.65
N MET A 35 -12.25 15.68 -9.64
CA MET A 35 -12.56 17.02 -10.11
C MET A 35 -13.98 17.37 -9.68
N ALA A 36 -14.06 18.36 -8.79
CA ALA A 36 -15.25 18.98 -8.21
C ALA A 36 -15.89 18.26 -7.02
N GLN A 37 -15.73 18.85 -5.83
CA GLN A 37 -16.88 19.31 -5.06
C GLN A 37 -16.47 20.34 -4.00
N ASN A 38 -17.00 21.55 -4.17
CA ASN A 38 -16.95 22.64 -3.20
C ASN A 38 -17.85 22.25 -2.02
N ASN A 39 -17.35 22.32 -0.78
CA ASN A 39 -18.04 22.55 0.50
C ASN A 39 -17.13 22.02 1.64
N ASP A 40 -17.20 22.60 2.83
CA ASP A 40 -16.26 22.37 3.94
C ASP A 40 -16.20 20.92 4.47
N ASP A 41 -17.13 20.04 4.06
CA ASP A 41 -17.16 18.59 4.31
C ASP A 41 -16.61 17.72 3.15
N ALA A 42 -16.25 18.33 2.02
CA ALA A 42 -15.80 17.63 0.82
C ALA A 42 -14.50 16.86 1.04
N ILE A 43 -13.59 17.40 1.87
CA ILE A 43 -12.36 16.70 2.25
C ILE A 43 -12.67 15.37 2.93
N SER A 44 -13.64 15.33 3.86
CA SER A 44 -13.98 14.12 4.59
C SER A 44 -14.58 13.05 3.66
N ARG A 45 -15.47 13.47 2.75
CA ARG A 45 -16.09 12.58 1.74
C ARG A 45 -15.07 12.01 0.76
N VAL A 46 -14.19 12.86 0.24
CA VAL A 46 -13.12 12.45 -0.69
C VAL A 46 -12.17 11.47 -0.01
N LEU A 47 -11.70 11.80 1.20
CA LEU A 47 -10.81 10.92 1.96
C LEU A 47 -11.45 9.55 2.21
N CYS A 48 -12.76 9.54 2.48
CA CYS A 48 -13.48 8.31 2.74
C CYS A 48 -13.69 7.43 1.52
N ASN A 49 -14.01 8.04 0.38
CA ASN A 49 -14.13 7.33 -0.88
C ASN A 49 -12.78 6.70 -1.24
N ILE A 50 -11.69 7.44 -1.07
CA ILE A 50 -10.33 6.94 -1.30
C ILE A 50 -10.01 5.76 -0.37
N VAL A 51 -10.28 5.87 0.94
CA VAL A 51 -10.02 4.77 1.89
C VAL A 51 -10.88 3.54 1.61
N LYS A 52 -12.15 3.72 1.23
CA LYS A 52 -13.05 2.62 0.82
C LYS A 52 -12.54 1.91 -0.44
N GLN A 53 -12.10 2.66 -1.44
CA GLN A 53 -11.57 2.09 -2.67
C GLN A 53 -10.22 1.39 -2.46
N LEU A 54 -9.33 1.98 -1.66
CA LEU A 54 -8.02 1.40 -1.33
C LEU A 54 -8.12 0.13 -0.47
N ASN A 55 -9.06 0.05 0.47
CA ASN A 55 -9.31 -1.17 1.25
C ASN A 55 -10.23 -2.17 0.53
N GLY A 56 -10.79 -1.77 -0.62
CA GLY A 56 -11.66 -2.57 -1.45
C GLY A 56 -10.93 -3.67 -2.24
N PRO A 57 -11.65 -4.37 -3.13
CA PRO A 57 -11.08 -5.45 -3.96
C PRO A 57 -9.93 -4.98 -4.85
N ILE A 58 -9.87 -3.68 -5.18
CA ILE A 58 -8.82 -3.07 -5.99
C ILE A 58 -7.46 -3.13 -5.27
N GLY A 59 -7.39 -2.64 -4.02
CA GLY A 59 -6.13 -2.65 -3.26
C GLY A 59 -5.64 -4.06 -2.97
N LYS A 60 -6.55 -4.97 -2.62
CA LYS A 60 -6.22 -6.39 -2.43
C LYS A 60 -5.68 -7.03 -3.71
N GLY A 61 -6.29 -6.72 -4.87
CA GLY A 61 -5.83 -7.18 -6.17
C GLY A 61 -4.40 -6.73 -6.50
N ILE A 62 -4.09 -5.45 -6.29
CA ILE A 62 -2.73 -4.90 -6.52
C ILE A 62 -1.71 -5.58 -5.61
N SER A 63 -2.06 -5.80 -4.34
CA SER A 63 -1.21 -6.49 -3.39
C SER A 63 -0.93 -7.95 -3.78
N THR A 64 -1.95 -8.67 -4.27
CA THR A 64 -1.77 -10.04 -4.78
C THR A 64 -0.80 -10.08 -5.97
N ILE A 65 -0.93 -9.16 -6.92
CA ILE A 65 -0.02 -9.07 -8.07
C ILE A 65 1.42 -8.80 -7.62
N ALA A 66 1.62 -7.90 -6.64
CA ALA A 66 2.94 -7.62 -6.08
C ALA A 66 3.60 -8.87 -5.47
N ILE A 67 2.84 -9.70 -4.74
CA ILE A 67 3.35 -10.96 -4.18
C ILE A 67 3.68 -11.97 -5.28
N ILE A 68 2.89 -12.06 -6.35
CA ILE A 68 3.16 -12.96 -7.48
C ILE A 68 4.48 -12.60 -8.16
N VAL A 69 4.71 -11.31 -8.42
CA VAL A 69 5.98 -10.82 -9.01
C VAL A 69 7.16 -11.13 -8.09
N LEU A 70 6.99 -10.90 -6.78
CA LEU A 70 7.99 -11.25 -5.77
C LEU A 70 8.28 -12.77 -5.75
N GLY A 71 7.26 -13.60 -5.87
CA GLY A 71 7.37 -15.06 -5.90
C GLY A 71 8.15 -15.55 -7.12
N ILE A 72 7.82 -15.07 -8.32
CA ILE A 72 8.58 -15.35 -9.54
C ILE A 72 10.03 -14.90 -9.35
N GLY A 73 10.22 -13.74 -8.76
CA GLY A 73 11.54 -13.18 -8.50
C GLY A 73 12.42 -14.03 -7.56
N LEU A 74 11.84 -14.69 -6.54
CA LEU A 74 12.56 -15.61 -5.67
C LEU A 74 13.06 -16.85 -6.43
N PHE A 75 12.30 -17.34 -7.43
CA PHE A 75 12.72 -18.46 -8.26
C PHE A 75 13.86 -18.13 -9.22
N LEU A 76 14.10 -16.85 -9.54
CA LEU A 76 15.24 -16.44 -10.37
C LEU A 76 16.57 -16.40 -9.60
N GLY A 77 16.59 -16.77 -8.31
CA GLY A 77 17.81 -16.93 -7.50
C GLY A 77 18.56 -15.63 -7.18
N LYS A 78 18.00 -14.47 -7.57
CA LYS A 78 18.60 -13.14 -7.42
C LYS A 78 17.92 -12.29 -6.34
N LEU A 79 16.96 -12.84 -5.61
CA LEU A 79 16.19 -12.10 -4.61
C LEU A 79 16.52 -12.55 -3.18
N SER A 80 16.83 -11.57 -2.35
CA SER A 80 17.18 -11.80 -0.96
C SER A 80 15.96 -12.16 -0.13
N TRP A 81 16.15 -13.05 0.85
CA TRP A 81 15.14 -13.35 1.88
C TRP A 81 14.66 -12.08 2.61
N GLY A 82 15.53 -11.07 2.72
CA GLY A 82 15.20 -9.78 3.32
C GLY A 82 14.09 -9.04 2.58
N LEU A 83 14.08 -9.06 1.24
CA LEU A 83 13.02 -8.40 0.47
C LEU A 83 11.68 -9.08 0.64
N ALA A 84 11.69 -10.41 0.75
CA ALA A 84 10.46 -11.17 0.91
C ALA A 84 9.76 -10.83 2.22
N VAL A 85 10.52 -10.76 3.31
CA VAL A 85 10.00 -10.37 4.63
C VAL A 85 9.54 -8.91 4.65
N ALA A 86 10.34 -8.00 4.08
CA ALA A 86 9.98 -6.57 4.05
C ALA A 86 8.66 -6.32 3.30
N THR A 87 8.44 -7.00 2.18
CA THR A 87 7.21 -6.85 1.36
C THR A 87 5.98 -7.42 2.07
N ALA A 88 6.10 -8.58 2.72
CA ALA A 88 5.01 -9.18 3.48
C ALA A 88 4.56 -8.30 4.65
N ILE A 89 5.52 -7.70 5.37
CA ILE A 89 5.24 -6.79 6.48
C ILE A 89 4.56 -5.51 5.96
N GLY A 90 5.03 -4.93 4.85
CA GLY A 90 4.43 -3.73 4.25
C GLY A 90 2.96 -3.92 3.88
N ILE A 91 2.64 -5.04 3.22
CA ILE A 91 1.27 -5.40 2.85
C ILE A 91 0.39 -5.58 4.10
N GLY A 92 0.89 -6.27 5.11
CA GLY A 92 0.19 -6.48 6.38
C GLY A 92 -0.14 -5.16 7.09
N MET A 93 0.77 -4.20 7.06
CA MET A 93 0.55 -2.87 7.66
C MET A 93 -0.52 -2.06 6.91
N ILE A 94 -0.56 -2.11 5.57
CA ILE A 94 -1.52 -1.35 4.75
C ILE A 94 -2.96 -1.77 5.07
N PHE A 95 -3.25 -3.07 5.04
CA PHE A 95 -4.61 -3.57 5.34
C PHE A 95 -4.91 -3.66 6.83
N GLY A 96 -3.87 -3.72 7.67
CA GLY A 96 -3.98 -3.72 9.13
C GLY A 96 -4.19 -2.34 9.75
N ALA A 97 -4.07 -1.24 9.00
CA ALA A 97 -4.23 0.10 9.55
C ALA A 97 -5.68 0.42 9.97
N ALA A 98 -6.67 -0.04 9.19
CA ALA A 98 -8.09 0.26 9.43
C ALA A 98 -8.58 -0.28 10.78
N GLN A 99 -8.17 -1.51 11.14
CA GLN A 99 -8.48 -2.10 12.45
C GLN A 99 -7.83 -1.28 13.58
N ILE A 100 -6.57 -0.85 13.45
CA ILE A 100 -5.89 -0.05 14.48
C ILE A 100 -6.64 1.26 14.76
N VAL A 101 -7.08 1.96 13.71
CA VAL A 101 -7.91 3.17 13.85
C VAL A 101 -9.24 2.85 14.52
N ALA A 102 -9.87 1.72 14.17
CA ALA A 102 -11.11 1.29 14.81
C ALA A 102 -10.91 1.03 16.32
N TRP A 103 -9.83 0.36 16.74
CA TRP A 103 -9.52 0.12 18.16
C TRP A 103 -9.33 1.43 18.93
N ILE A 104 -8.66 2.42 18.32
CA ILE A 104 -8.46 3.74 18.92
C ILE A 104 -9.79 4.50 19.03
N SER A 105 -10.66 4.43 18.01
CA SER A 105 -11.98 5.08 18.03
C SER A 105 -12.97 4.44 19.02
N ASN A 106 -12.90 3.13 19.24
CA ASN A 106 -13.77 2.41 20.18
C ASN A 106 -13.37 2.66 21.65
N GLY A 107 -12.24 3.31 21.92
CA GLY A 107 -11.80 3.70 23.26
C GLY A 107 -12.43 4.97 23.82
N VAL A 108 -13.25 5.71 23.03
CA VAL A 108 -13.80 7.03 23.43
C VAL A 108 -15.33 7.06 23.61
N THR A 109 -16.14 6.19 23.03
CA THR A 109 -17.57 6.06 23.42
C THR A 109 -18.19 4.81 22.82
N ALA A 110 -19.01 4.11 23.62
CA ALA A 110 -19.78 2.94 23.21
C ALA A 110 -20.81 3.29 22.12
N SER A 111 -20.45 3.14 20.84
CA SER A 111 -21.37 3.03 19.69
C SER A 111 -20.60 2.37 18.54
N PRO A 112 -21.17 1.36 17.83
CA PRO A 112 -20.53 0.75 16.68
C PRO A 112 -20.63 1.71 15.49
N ILE A 113 -19.78 2.73 15.47
CA ILE A 113 -19.62 3.60 14.29
C ILE A 113 -18.90 2.81 13.21
N ILE A 114 -19.70 2.25 12.30
CA ILE A 114 -19.23 1.78 11.00
C ILE A 114 -18.61 2.99 10.30
N PHE A 115 -17.49 2.83 9.60
CA PHE A 115 -16.81 3.90 8.86
C PHE A 115 -17.74 4.68 7.89
N SER A 116 -18.96 4.18 7.63
CA SER A 116 -20.06 4.88 6.96
C SER A 116 -20.73 6.00 7.77
N GLU A 117 -20.50 6.14 9.08
CA GLU A 117 -20.97 7.27 9.90
C GLU A 117 -19.90 8.36 10.07
N ILE A 118 -18.61 8.00 10.01
CA ILE A 118 -17.50 8.99 9.98
C ILE A 118 -17.44 9.73 8.64
N CYS A 119 -18.01 9.15 7.58
CA CYS A 119 -18.05 9.76 6.27
C CYS A 119 -19.44 9.64 5.64
N PRO A 120 -20.14 10.75 5.40
CA PRO A 120 -21.40 10.73 4.70
C PRO A 120 -21.23 10.54 3.19
#